data_AF-A2S1J1-F1
#
_entry.id   AF-A2S1J1-F1
#
_cell.length_a   1.000
_cell.length_b   1.000
_cell.length_c   1.000
_cell.angle_alpha   90.00
_cell.angle_beta   90.00
_cell.angle_gamma   90.00
#
_symmetry.space_group_name_H-M   'P 1'
#
loop_
_entity.id
_entity.type
_entity.pdbx_description
1 polymer ?
#
loop_
_entity_poly.entity_id
_entity_poly.type
_entity_poly.pdbx_seq_one_letter_code
_entity_poly.pdbx_strand_id
1 'polypeptide(L)'
;MIAFNPSVAHPVVRTHPETGRKTLFVNEGFTTEIDELPEEEGAALLRFLFAHQSRPEFTLRWRWQPGDVAFWDNRSTIHYAVNDYGKAHRVMHRATIVGDRPY
;
A
#
# COMPACT_ATOMS: atom_id res chain seq x y z
N MET A 1 -23.65 0.45 -10.25
CA MET A 1 -23.97 0.34 -8.82
C MET A 1 -22.71 0.68 -8.05
N ILE A 2 -22.75 1.68 -7.17
CA ILE A 2 -21.62 1.97 -6.27
C ILE A 2 -21.59 0.83 -5.25
N ALA A 3 -20.53 0.03 -5.25
CA ALA A 3 -20.37 -1.02 -4.26
C ALA A 3 -20.23 -0.39 -2.87
N PHE A 4 -21.00 -0.90 -1.92
CA PHE A 4 -20.85 -0.55 -0.50
C PHE A 4 -19.53 -1.15 -0.02
N ASN A 5 -18.55 -0.30 0.30
CA ASN A 5 -17.26 -0.69 0.86
C ASN A 5 -17.27 -0.38 2.37
N PRO A 6 -17.71 -1.31 3.22
CA PRO A 6 -17.66 -1.10 4.66
C PRO A 6 -16.21 -1.02 5.16
N SER A 7 -15.99 -0.27 6.24
CA SER A 7 -14.72 -0.28 6.95
C SER A 7 -14.40 -1.68 7.47
N VAL A 8 -13.13 -2.07 7.38
CA VAL A 8 -12.62 -3.37 7.85
C VAL A 8 -11.31 -3.16 8.60
N ALA A 9 -11.15 -3.88 9.72
CA ALA A 9 -9.95 -3.84 10.53
C ALA A 9 -8.91 -4.86 10.08
N HIS A 10 -7.65 -4.43 10.02
CA HIS A 10 -6.47 -5.23 9.72
C HIS A 10 -5.33 -4.88 10.67
N PRO A 11 -4.40 -5.81 10.96
CA PRO A 11 -3.28 -5.54 11.84
C PRO A 11 -2.33 -4.50 11.22
N VAL A 12 -1.86 -3.55 12.03
CA VAL A 12 -0.84 -2.56 11.63
C VAL A 12 0.48 -3.23 11.23
N VAL A 13 0.81 -4.35 11.88
CA VAL A 13 1.95 -5.20 11.52
C VAL A 13 1.43 -6.57 11.13
N ARG A 14 1.54 -6.90 9.84
CA ARG A 14 1.12 -8.19 9.28
C ARG A 14 2.29 -9.18 9.29
N THR A 15 1.99 -10.46 9.47
CA THR A 15 2.91 -11.56 9.13
C THR A 15 2.66 -12.04 7.70
N HIS A 16 3.71 -12.07 6.88
CA HIS A 16 3.60 -12.58 5.51
C HIS A 16 3.38 -14.10 5.51
N PRO A 17 2.30 -14.61 4.89
CA PRO A 17 1.87 -16.00 5.07
C PRO A 17 2.87 -17.04 4.55
N GLU A 18 3.63 -16.68 3.52
CA GLU A 18 4.60 -17.60 2.91
C GLU A 18 6.03 -17.45 3.45
N THR A 19 6.39 -16.28 4.00
CA THR A 19 7.79 -15.99 4.37
C THR A 19 7.99 -15.85 5.87
N GLY A 20 6.91 -15.72 6.65
CA GLY A 20 6.95 -15.46 8.09
C GLY A 20 7.49 -14.08 8.48
N ARG A 21 7.87 -13.24 7.51
CA ARG A 21 8.41 -11.90 7.77
C ARG A 21 7.31 -10.95 8.22
N LYS A 22 7.64 -10.05 9.15
CA LYS A 22 6.75 -8.97 9.57
C LYS A 22 6.87 -7.76 8.65
N THR A 23 5.74 -7.13 8.34
CA THR A 23 5.68 -5.95 7.47
C THR A 23 4.69 -4.92 8.04
N LEU A 24 4.99 -3.63 7.87
CA LEU A 24 3.99 -2.58 8.08
C LEU A 24 2.86 -2.77 7.07
N PHE A 25 1.62 -2.71 7.54
CA PHE A 25 0.42 -2.94 6.73
C PHE A 25 -0.58 -1.79 6.91
N VAL A 26 -0.06 -0.57 6.77
CA VAL A 26 -0.80 0.69 6.81
C VAL A 26 -0.44 1.53 5.59
N ASN A 27 -1.39 2.28 5.04
CA ASN A 27 -1.12 3.15 3.89
C ASN A 27 -2.06 4.37 3.87
N GLU A 28 -1.55 5.50 3.37
CA GLU A 28 -2.28 6.78 3.31
C GLU A 28 -3.58 6.71 2.50
N GLY A 29 -3.69 5.79 1.54
CA GLY A 29 -4.85 5.70 0.65
C GLY A 29 -6.08 5.05 1.28
N PHE A 30 -5.91 4.22 2.31
CA PHE A 30 -7.00 3.41 2.87
C PHE A 30 -7.04 3.35 4.40
N THR A 31 -5.91 3.53 5.10
CA THR A 31 -5.89 3.46 6.56
C THR A 31 -6.40 4.76 7.16
N THR A 32 -7.50 4.70 7.90
CA THR A 32 -8.17 5.87 8.48
C THR A 32 -7.78 6.13 9.93
N GLU A 33 -7.63 5.08 10.74
CA GLU A 33 -7.38 5.17 12.18
C GLU A 33 -6.63 3.93 12.69
N ILE A 34 -6.25 3.96 13.98
CA ILE A 34 -5.75 2.80 14.72
C ILE A 34 -6.74 2.55 15.85
N ASP A 35 -7.49 1.47 15.77
CA ASP A 35 -8.63 1.16 16.65
C ASP A 35 -8.27 1.20 18.14
N GLU A 36 -7.04 0.85 18.50
CA GLU A 36 -6.58 0.79 19.88
C GLU A 36 -6.07 2.12 20.47
N LEU A 37 -6.06 3.20 19.68
CA LEU A 37 -5.53 4.50 20.10
C LEU A 37 -6.60 5.60 20.04
N PRO A 38 -6.53 6.62 20.93
CA PRO A 38 -7.25 7.86 20.73
C PRO A 38 -6.94 8.48 19.36
N GLU A 39 -7.93 9.13 18.74
CA GLU A 39 -7.84 9.67 17.37
C GLU A 39 -6.57 10.52 17.15
N GLU A 40 -6.27 11.45 18.05
CA GLU A 40 -5.10 12.33 17.93
C GLU A 40 -3.77 11.56 17.99
N GLU A 41 -3.69 10.55 18.86
CA GLU A 41 -2.50 9.70 19.03
C GLU A 41 -2.32 8.77 17.83
N GLY A 42 -3.40 8.12 17.39
CA GLY A 42 -3.42 7.27 16.21
C GLY A 42 -3.04 8.04 14.95
N ALA A 43 -3.59 9.25 14.76
CA ALA A 43 -3.24 10.12 13.64
C ALA A 43 -1.76 10.55 13.67
N ALA A 44 -1.22 10.87 14.85
CA ALA A 44 0.21 11.20 14.99
C ALA A 44 1.11 10.00 14.62
N LEU A 45 0.75 8.81 15.10
CA LEU A 45 1.50 7.59 14.78
C LEU A 45 1.40 7.22 13.29
N LEU A 46 0.22 7.29 12.69
CA LEU A 46 0.03 7.02 11.26
C LEU A 46 0.86 7.98 10.41
N ARG A 47 0.85 9.29 10.71
CA ARG A 47 1.71 10.27 10.01
C ARG A 47 3.18 9.89 10.08
N PHE A 48 3.67 9.46 11.25
CA PHE A 48 5.03 8.99 11.40
C PHE A 48 5.31 7.74 10.57
N LEU A 49 4.44 6.73 10.62
CA LEU A 49 4.62 5.47 9.88
C LEU A 49 4.59 5.68 8.37
N PHE A 50 3.71 6.56 7.88
CA PHE A 50 3.62 6.92 6.46
C PHE A 50 4.88 7.63 5.97
N ALA A 51 5.39 8.59 6.73
CA ALA A 51 6.67 9.26 6.43
C ALA A 51 7.84 8.26 6.50
N HIS A 52 7.83 7.33 7.46
CA HIS A 52 8.89 6.33 7.60
C HIS A 52 8.95 5.38 6.40
N GLN A 53 7.81 4.81 5.98
CA GLN A 53 7.78 3.80 4.90
C GLN A 53 8.02 4.38 3.50
N SER A 54 7.85 5.70 3.33
CA SER A 54 8.09 6.40 2.05
C SER A 54 9.52 6.94 1.92
N ARG A 55 10.38 6.70 2.90
CA ARG A 55 11.79 7.08 2.87
C ARG A 55 12.52 6.46 1.67
N PRO A 56 13.41 7.19 0.97
CA PRO A 56 14.14 6.70 -0.19
C PRO A 56 14.83 5.36 0.01
N GLU A 57 15.34 5.10 1.21
CA GLU A 57 16.02 3.86 1.62
C GLU A 57 15.15 2.60 1.50
N PHE A 58 13.82 2.75 1.49
CA PHE A 58 12.86 1.64 1.36
C PHE A 58 12.13 1.63 0.02
N THR A 59 12.58 2.45 -0.93
CA THR A 59 11.90 2.61 -2.22
C THR A 59 12.81 2.29 -3.40
N LEU A 60 12.17 1.92 -4.50
CA LEU A 60 12.78 1.89 -5.82
C LEU A 60 11.88 2.68 -6.77
N ARG A 61 12.48 3.37 -7.75
CA ARG A 61 11.74 4.09 -8.80
C ARG A 61 11.93 3.39 -10.14
N TRP A 62 10.84 2.85 -10.68
CA TRP A 62 10.85 2.20 -11.99
C TRP A 62 10.47 3.19 -13.11
N ARG A 63 11.27 3.19 -14.18
CA ARG A 63 10.95 3.93 -15.41
C ARG A 63 10.48 2.96 -16.48
N TRP A 64 9.18 2.96 -16.73
CA TRP A 64 8.52 2.08 -17.69
C TRP A 64 9.01 2.24 -19.13
N GLN A 65 9.16 1.13 -19.82
CA GLN A 65 9.28 1.02 -21.27
C GLN A 65 8.23 0.04 -21.85
N PRO A 66 7.86 0.17 -23.13
CA PRO A 66 6.99 -0.81 -23.79
C PRO A 66 7.59 -2.22 -23.71
N GLY A 67 6.77 -3.19 -23.26
CA GLY A 67 7.19 -4.58 -23.05
C GLY A 67 7.59 -4.90 -21.62
N ASP A 68 7.80 -3.91 -20.76
CA ASP A 68 8.06 -4.15 -19.34
C ASP A 68 6.88 -4.83 -18.65
N VAL A 69 7.20 -5.74 -17.73
CA VAL A 69 6.25 -6.35 -16.80
C VAL A 69 6.77 -6.15 -15.39
N ALA A 70 5.97 -5.53 -14.53
CA ALA A 70 6.22 -5.53 -13.09
C ALA A 70 5.32 -6.57 -12.41
N PHE A 71 5.92 -7.39 -11.55
CA PHE A 71 5.21 -8.28 -10.65
C PHE A 71 5.66 -7.96 -9.22
N TRP A 72 4.72 -7.61 -8.36
CA TRP A 72 5.00 -7.21 -6.97
C TRP A 72 4.06 -7.92 -6.00
N ASP A 73 4.52 -8.05 -4.76
CA ASP A 73 3.73 -8.64 -3.68
C ASP A 73 2.94 -7.57 -2.92
N ASN A 74 1.61 -7.55 -3.11
CA ASN A 74 0.73 -6.56 -2.48
C ASN A 74 0.55 -6.76 -0.96
N ARG A 75 1.09 -7.84 -0.39
CA ARG A 75 1.04 -8.14 1.05
C ARG A 75 2.18 -7.45 1.83
N SER A 76 3.23 -7.03 1.13
CA SER A 76 4.46 -6.50 1.74
C SER A 76 4.98 -5.21 1.11
N THR A 77 4.24 -4.62 0.16
CA THR A 77 4.67 -3.42 -0.56
C THR A 77 3.54 -2.41 -0.70
N ILE A 78 3.94 -1.15 -0.83
CA ILE A 78 3.10 -0.03 -1.26
C ILE A 78 3.71 0.50 -2.56
N HIS A 79 2.88 1.01 -3.46
CA HIS A 79 3.34 1.62 -4.70
C HIS A 79 2.66 2.97 -4.92
N TYR A 80 3.34 3.83 -5.66
CA TYR A 80 2.87 5.16 -5.99
C TYR A 80 3.04 5.41 -7.49
N ALA A 81 1.98 5.88 -8.14
CA ALA A 81 2.03 6.30 -9.53
C ALA A 81 2.36 7.79 -9.59
N VAL A 82 3.57 8.13 -10.06
CA VAL A 82 3.98 9.51 -10.25
C VAL A 82 3.13 10.16 -11.35
N ASN A 83 2.46 11.26 -11.01
CA ASN A 83 1.63 12.02 -11.94
C ASN A 83 2.45 13.15 -12.61
N ASP A 84 3.53 12.80 -13.31
CA ASP A 84 4.49 13.74 -13.91
C ASP A 84 4.46 13.78 -15.45
N TYR A 85 3.46 13.15 -16.08
CA TYR A 85 3.39 13.00 -17.55
C TYR A 85 2.30 13.86 -18.23
N GLY A 86 1.61 14.71 -17.48
CA GLY A 86 0.64 15.67 -18.01
C GLY A 86 -0.48 15.02 -18.84
N LYS A 87 -0.61 15.42 -20.10
CA LYS A 87 -1.63 14.89 -21.04
C LYS A 87 -1.17 13.66 -21.83
N ALA A 88 0.04 13.14 -21.58
CA ALA A 88 0.54 11.99 -22.31
C ALA A 88 -0.36 10.76 -22.07
N HIS A 89 -0.65 10.02 -23.14
CA HIS A 89 -1.46 8.82 -23.06
C HIS A 89 -0.65 7.67 -22.45
N ARG A 90 -1.19 7.03 -21.40
CA ARG A 90 -0.56 5.90 -20.70
C ARG A 90 -1.57 4.77 -20.53
N VAL A 91 -1.27 3.62 -21.13
CA VAL A 91 -2.09 2.40 -21.05
C VAL A 91 -1.30 1.31 -20.35
N MET A 92 -1.91 0.67 -19.36
CA MET A 92 -1.37 -0.46 -18.61
C MET A 92 -2.47 -1.49 -18.46
N HIS A 93 -2.13 -2.77 -18.55
CA HIS A 93 -3.03 -3.86 -18.17
C HIS A 93 -2.58 -4.44 -16.83
N ARG A 94 -3.53 -4.81 -15.96
CA ARG A 94 -3.26 -5.38 -14.64
C ARG A 94 -4.06 -6.67 -14.47
N ALA A 95 -3.36 -7.71 -14.03
CA ALA A 95 -3.96 -8.89 -13.43
C ALA A 95 -3.69 -8.85 -11.92
N THR A 96 -4.65 -9.30 -11.11
CA THR A 96 -4.52 -9.36 -9.66
C THR A 96 -4.73 -10.79 -9.19
N ILE A 97 -3.80 -11.27 -8.37
CA ILE A 97 -3.92 -12.57 -7.70
C ILE A 97 -4.74 -12.35 -6.42
N VAL A 98 -5.74 -13.20 -6.19
CA VAL A 98 -6.58 -13.15 -4.99
C VAL A 98 -5.72 -13.47 -3.76
N GLY A 99 -5.82 -12.62 -2.74
CA GLY A 99 -5.11 -12.79 -1.47
C GLY A 99 -5.95 -13.46 -0.38
N ASP A 100 -5.33 -13.65 0.77
CA ASP A 100 -5.93 -14.13 2.02
C ASP A 100 -6.18 -12.99 3.03
N ARG A 101 -6.84 -13.30 4.15
CA ARG A 101 -7.07 -12.34 5.24
C ARG A 101 -5.74 -12.04 5.97
N PRO A 102 -5.34 -10.77 6.12
CA PRO A 102 -4.17 -10.38 6.93
C PRO A 102 -4.28 -10.81 8.41
N TYR A 103 -3.15 -11.21 9.01
CA TYR A 103 -2.97 -11.54 10.43
C TYR A 103 -1.58 -11.13 10.95
#